data_AF-A0A917P745-F1
#
_entry.id   AF-A0A917P745-F1
#
_cell.length_a   1.000
_cell.length_b   1.000
_cell.length_c   1.000
_cell.angle_alpha   90.00
_cell.angle_beta   90.00
_cell.angle_gamma   90.00
#
_symmetry.space_group_name_H-M   'P 1'
#
loop_
_entity.id
_entity.type
_entity.pdbx_description
1 polymer ?
#
loop_
_entity_poly.entity_id
_entity_poly.type
_entity_poly.pdbx_seq_one_letter_code
_entity_poly.pdbx_strand_id
1 'polypeptide(L)'
;MEPGAGDGAPHYNENNAYRRTGEMSPAHERDAEREAARIEPVLKRLWEQGKWDPATVRAALLELGYEEGDDALTVRDMFRRFKNNEYYTPEGAMVGLRVHPDACVTAFVQKSNYGVHTNGPYLETGCFEPPYGH
;
A
#
# COMPACT_ATOMS: atom_id res chain seq x y z
N MET A 1 33.66 -16.02 -14.56
CA MET A 1 32.36 -15.31 -14.59
C MET A 1 31.97 -15.03 -13.15
N GLU A 2 32.06 -13.77 -12.73
CA GLU A 2 31.38 -13.20 -11.55
C GLU A 2 29.97 -12.70 -12.01
N PRO A 3 29.07 -12.15 -11.16
CA PRO A 3 28.66 -12.43 -9.76
C PRO A 3 27.11 -12.39 -9.57
N GLY A 4 26.58 -12.57 -8.34
CA GLY A 4 25.43 -11.77 -7.86
C GLY A 4 24.26 -12.46 -7.14
N ALA A 5 23.57 -11.64 -6.31
CA ALA A 5 22.41 -11.88 -5.44
C ALA A 5 22.77 -12.55 -4.10
N GLY A 6 22.99 -11.84 -2.99
CA GLY A 6 22.25 -10.66 -2.53
C GLY A 6 20.93 -11.10 -1.86
N ASP A 7 21.00 -12.08 -0.95
CA ASP A 7 19.86 -12.52 -0.14
C ASP A 7 19.60 -11.47 0.95
N GLY A 8 18.77 -10.49 0.61
CA GLY A 8 18.36 -9.41 1.49
C GLY A 8 16.85 -9.38 1.60
N ALA A 9 16.30 -9.99 2.64
CA ALA A 9 15.49 -9.31 3.68
C ALA A 9 14.62 -10.33 4.46
N PRO A 10 14.52 -10.17 5.80
CA PRO A 10 14.05 -11.20 6.72
C PRO A 10 12.53 -11.43 6.70
N HIS A 11 12.17 -12.71 6.80
CA HIS A 11 10.84 -13.22 7.10
C HIS A 11 10.25 -12.61 8.39
N TYR A 12 9.20 -11.80 8.27
CA TYR A 12 8.33 -11.42 9.39
C TYR A 12 6.91 -11.95 9.14
N ASN A 13 6.68 -13.23 9.38
CA ASN A 13 5.35 -13.81 9.25
C ASN A 13 5.05 -14.81 10.36
N GLU A 14 4.75 -14.33 11.57
CA GLU A 14 4.03 -15.12 12.60
C GLU A 14 3.30 -14.20 13.59
N ASN A 15 2.08 -13.71 13.26
CA ASN A 15 0.96 -13.46 14.22
C ASN A 15 -0.28 -12.74 13.66
N ASN A 16 -0.66 -12.87 12.38
CA ASN A 16 -1.84 -12.14 11.87
C ASN A 16 -2.76 -13.00 10.99
N ALA A 17 -3.32 -14.08 11.55
CA ALA A 17 -4.25 -14.96 10.81
C ALA A 17 -5.49 -14.25 10.23
N TYR A 18 -5.91 -13.11 10.80
CA TYR A 18 -6.99 -12.26 10.27
C TYR A 18 -6.54 -11.29 9.16
N ARG A 19 -5.22 -11.08 9.00
CA ARG A 19 -4.63 -10.34 7.87
C ARG A 19 -4.16 -11.28 6.76
N ARG A 20 -4.72 -12.50 6.69
CA ARG A 20 -4.40 -13.43 5.61
C ARG A 20 -4.93 -12.86 4.31
N THR A 21 -4.01 -12.30 3.55
CA THR A 21 -4.22 -11.93 2.17
C THR A 21 -4.35 -13.18 1.32
N GLY A 22 -5.06 -13.07 0.19
CA GLY A 22 -5.08 -14.15 -0.79
C GLY A 22 -3.67 -14.56 -1.20
N GLU A 23 -3.46 -15.83 -1.53
CA GLU A 23 -2.18 -16.28 -2.10
C GLU A 23 -1.94 -15.55 -3.43
N MET A 24 -0.76 -14.95 -3.56
CA MET A 24 -0.29 -14.37 -4.83
C MET A 24 0.43 -15.43 -5.64
N SER A 25 0.20 -15.46 -6.95
CA SER A 25 1.08 -16.22 -7.84
C SER A 25 2.47 -15.55 -7.88
N PRO A 26 3.58 -16.32 -7.97
CA PRO A 26 4.93 -15.74 -7.95
C PRO A 26 5.22 -14.80 -9.13
N ALA A 27 4.52 -14.96 -10.27
CA ALA A 27 4.59 -14.02 -11.38
C ALA A 27 3.91 -12.69 -11.02
N HIS A 28 2.73 -12.74 -10.40
CA HIS A 28 1.95 -11.55 -10.03
C HIS A 28 2.56 -10.81 -8.83
N GLU A 29 3.22 -11.52 -7.91
CA GLU A 29 4.01 -10.91 -6.83
C GLU A 29 5.12 -10.03 -7.42
N ARG A 30 5.89 -10.55 -8.39
CA ARG A 30 6.94 -9.77 -9.07
C ARG A 30 6.39 -8.57 -9.83
N ASP A 31 5.20 -8.67 -10.40
CA ASP A 31 4.51 -7.53 -11.02
C ASP A 31 4.13 -6.48 -9.98
N ALA A 32 3.56 -6.90 -8.85
CA ALA A 32 3.24 -6.01 -7.74
C ALA A 32 4.49 -5.35 -7.13
N GLU A 33 5.61 -6.07 -7.01
CA GLU A 33 6.88 -5.51 -6.51
C GLU A 33 7.43 -4.42 -7.43
N ARG A 34 7.28 -4.57 -8.76
CA ARG A 34 7.68 -3.52 -9.71
C ARG A 34 6.83 -2.27 -9.55
N GLU A 35 5.52 -2.41 -9.38
CA GLU A 35 4.63 -1.27 -9.18
C GLU A 35 4.87 -0.61 -7.81
N ALA A 36 5.15 -1.39 -6.77
CA ALA A 36 5.57 -0.89 -5.46
C ALA A 36 6.85 -0.05 -5.56
N ALA A 37 7.86 -0.53 -6.30
CA ALA A 37 9.11 0.19 -6.54
C ALA A 37 8.91 1.49 -7.35
N ARG A 38 7.86 1.60 -8.16
CA ARG A 38 7.48 2.82 -8.87
C ARG A 38 6.76 3.83 -7.97
N ILE A 39 5.93 3.34 -7.04
CA ILE A 39 5.13 4.16 -6.12
C ILE A 39 5.99 4.72 -4.98
N GLU A 40 6.88 3.91 -4.41
CA GLU A 40 7.69 4.28 -3.24
C GLU A 40 8.43 5.63 -3.39
N PRO A 41 9.19 5.90 -4.47
CA PRO A 41 9.88 7.18 -4.60
C PRO A 41 8.93 8.37 -4.71
N VAL A 42 7.73 8.19 -5.28
CA VAL A 42 6.71 9.26 -5.33
C VAL A 42 6.19 9.57 -3.94
N LEU A 43 5.83 8.54 -3.16
CA LEU A 43 5.34 8.74 -1.79
C LEU A 43 6.41 9.31 -0.88
N LYS A 44 7.67 8.87 -1.01
CA LYS A 44 8.81 9.46 -0.30
C LYS A 44 8.92 10.96 -0.58
N ARG A 45 8.91 11.34 -1.86
CA ARG A 45 9.03 12.74 -2.28
C ARG A 45 7.86 13.59 -1.77
N LEU A 46 6.65 13.03 -1.73
CA LEU A 46 5.46 13.68 -1.18
C LEU A 46 5.56 13.86 0.34
N TRP A 47 6.03 12.83 1.05
CA TRP A 47 6.28 12.89 2.48
C TRP A 47 7.32 13.95 2.84
N GLU A 48 8.45 14.01 2.12
CA GLU A 48 9.49 15.03 2.32
C GLU A 48 9.00 16.46 2.07
N GLN A 49 8.00 16.64 1.19
CA GLN A 49 7.35 17.92 0.92
C GLN A 49 6.21 18.26 1.89
N GLY A 50 5.87 17.35 2.79
CA GLY A 50 4.73 17.50 3.69
C GLY A 50 3.36 17.40 3.00
N LYS A 51 3.29 16.70 1.87
CA LYS A 51 2.09 16.57 1.02
C LYS A 51 1.50 15.17 1.12
N TRP A 52 0.68 14.94 2.13
CA TRP A 52 0.07 13.64 2.41
C TRP A 52 -1.46 13.65 2.26
N ASP A 53 -2.04 14.74 1.75
CA ASP A 53 -3.48 14.77 1.51
C ASP A 53 -3.88 13.84 0.35
N PRO A 54 -5.06 13.19 0.43
CA PRO A 54 -5.48 12.20 -0.58
C PRO A 54 -5.54 12.75 -2.01
N ALA A 55 -5.90 14.02 -2.20
CA ALA A 55 -6.05 14.60 -3.53
C ALA A 55 -4.69 14.80 -4.21
N THR A 56 -3.69 15.29 -3.48
CA THR A 56 -2.32 15.45 -3.97
C THR A 56 -1.67 14.10 -4.23
N VAL A 57 -1.84 13.13 -3.32
CA VAL A 57 -1.30 11.77 -3.49
C VAL A 57 -1.89 11.12 -4.72
N ARG A 58 -3.21 11.20 -4.89
CA ARG A 58 -3.89 10.73 -6.10
C ARG A 58 -3.32 11.36 -7.36
N ALA A 59 -3.23 12.68 -7.42
CA ALA A 59 -2.75 13.38 -8.61
C ALA A 59 -1.34 12.91 -9.00
N ALA A 60 -0.43 12.78 -8.04
CA ALA A 60 0.93 12.31 -8.29
C ALA A 60 1.01 10.86 -8.78
N LEU A 61 0.11 9.99 -8.31
CA LEU A 61 0.05 8.60 -8.76
C LEU A 61 -0.57 8.48 -10.15
N LEU A 62 -1.57 9.30 -10.48
CA LEU A 62 -2.12 9.37 -11.83
C LEU A 62 -1.07 9.79 -12.88
N GLU A 63 -0.09 10.63 -12.51
CA GLU A 63 1.03 10.99 -13.38
C GLU A 63 1.94 9.79 -13.74
N LEU A 64 1.87 8.69 -12.98
CA LEU A 64 2.57 7.43 -13.32
C LEU A 64 1.83 6.60 -14.40
N GLY A 65 0.64 7.03 -14.82
CA GLY A 65 -0.17 6.39 -15.85
C GLY A 65 -1.19 5.39 -15.33
N TYR A 66 -1.52 5.41 -14.03
CA TYR A 66 -2.57 4.57 -13.47
C TYR A 66 -3.97 5.10 -13.83
N GLU A 67 -4.93 4.18 -13.96
CA GLU A 67 -6.34 4.50 -14.09
C GLU A 67 -7.03 4.54 -12.72
N GLU A 68 -7.96 5.47 -12.51
CA GLU A 68 -8.76 5.52 -11.28
C GLU A 68 -9.90 4.49 -11.33
N GLY A 69 -10.12 3.77 -10.23
CA GLY A 69 -11.25 2.87 -10.08
C GLY A 69 -11.03 1.79 -9.02
N ASP A 70 -12.12 1.10 -8.65
CA ASP A 70 -12.10 0.03 -7.64
C ASP A 70 -11.23 -1.18 -8.03
N ASP A 71 -11.02 -1.41 -9.32
CA ASP A 71 -10.13 -2.47 -9.87
C ASP A 71 -8.81 -1.93 -10.44
N ALA A 72 -8.44 -0.69 -10.12
CA ALA A 72 -7.19 -0.07 -10.54
C ALA A 72 -6.56 0.71 -9.37
N LEU A 73 -6.39 2.03 -9.49
CA LEU A 73 -5.91 2.88 -8.42
C LEU A 73 -7.07 3.44 -7.59
N THR A 74 -7.03 3.18 -6.28
CA THR A 74 -7.87 3.86 -5.30
C THR A 74 -6.99 4.60 -4.29
N VAL A 75 -7.30 5.88 -4.07
CA VAL A 75 -6.69 6.68 -3.00
C VAL A 75 -7.79 7.19 -2.08
N ARG A 76 -7.63 7.00 -0.78
CA ARG A 76 -8.62 7.41 0.23
C ARG A 76 -7.95 7.99 1.46
N ASP A 77 -8.75 8.68 2.26
CA ASP A 77 -8.33 9.13 3.58
C ASP A 77 -8.03 7.93 4.51
N MET A 78 -7.21 8.16 5.53
CA MET A 78 -6.91 7.16 6.55
C MET A 78 -8.18 6.62 7.23
N PHE A 79 -8.11 5.40 7.74
CA PHE A 79 -9.20 4.89 8.58
C PHE A 79 -9.34 5.72 9.87
N ARG A 80 -10.59 6.03 10.22
CA ARG A 80 -10.94 6.65 11.50
C ARG A 80 -10.43 5.78 12.65
N ARG A 81 -9.69 6.38 13.58
CA ARG A 81 -9.13 5.72 14.76
C ARG A 81 -9.82 6.24 16.03
N PHE A 82 -9.89 5.41 17.05
CA PHE A 82 -10.36 5.81 18.38
C PHE A 82 -9.16 5.96 19.32
N LYS A 83 -9.00 7.13 19.93
CA LYS A 83 -7.93 7.41 20.90
C LYS A 83 -8.42 8.47 21.88
N ASN A 84 -8.03 8.34 23.15
CA ASN A 84 -8.38 9.30 24.22
C ASN A 84 -9.89 9.59 24.30
N ASN A 85 -10.71 8.55 24.15
CA ASN A 85 -12.17 8.64 24.20
C ASN A 85 -12.82 9.47 23.07
N GLU A 86 -12.10 9.71 21.98
CA GLU A 86 -12.58 10.43 20.79
C GLU A 86 -12.23 9.66 19.50
N TYR A 87 -13.08 9.80 18.50
CA TYR A 87 -12.76 9.38 17.14
C TYR A 87 -12.03 10.50 16.41
N TYR A 88 -10.85 10.20 15.90
CA TYR A 88 -10.10 11.10 15.04
C TYR A 88 -9.68 10.36 13.77
N THR A 89 -9.53 11.10 12.68
CA THR A 89 -8.98 10.57 11.44
C THR A 89 -7.57 11.11 11.30
N PRO A 90 -6.52 10.25 11.29
CA PRO A 90 -5.16 10.73 11.16
C PRO A 90 -4.95 11.34 9.77
N GLU A 91 -4.23 12.46 9.71
CA GLU A 91 -3.89 13.08 8.43
C GLU A 91 -2.99 12.15 7.60
N GLY A 92 -3.40 11.89 6.38
CA GLY A 92 -2.66 11.05 5.44
C GLY A 92 -3.55 10.49 4.34
N ALA A 93 -2.95 9.68 3.48
CA ALA A 93 -3.63 9.00 2.40
C ALA A 93 -3.22 7.52 2.35
N MET A 94 -4.21 6.65 2.18
CA MET A 94 -4.01 5.24 1.87
C MET A 94 -4.22 5.05 0.37
N VAL A 95 -3.40 4.18 -0.19
CA VAL A 95 -3.38 3.83 -1.60
C VAL A 95 -3.56 2.33 -1.71
N GLY A 96 -4.51 1.91 -2.54
CA GLY A 96 -4.65 0.54 -3.00
C GLY A 96 -4.55 0.54 -4.51
N LEU A 97 -3.58 -0.17 -5.06
CA LEU A 97 -3.45 -0.42 -6.49
C LEU A 97 -3.68 -1.91 -6.73
N ARG A 98 -4.66 -2.24 -7.57
CA ARG A 98 -4.85 -3.61 -8.05
C ARG A 98 -3.97 -3.85 -9.28
N VAL A 99 -3.03 -4.78 -9.17
CA VAL A 99 -2.09 -5.14 -10.25
C VAL A 99 -2.61 -6.36 -11.00
N HIS A 100 -3.10 -7.34 -10.24
CA HIS A 100 -3.77 -8.53 -10.74
C HIS A 100 -4.98 -8.87 -9.85
N PRO A 101 -5.89 -9.77 -10.28
CA PRO A 101 -6.99 -10.21 -9.44
C PRO A 101 -6.55 -10.73 -8.07
N ASP A 102 -5.39 -11.41 -8.00
CA ASP A 102 -4.77 -11.94 -6.80
C ASP A 102 -3.62 -11.11 -6.24
N ALA A 103 -3.23 -9.98 -6.83
CA ALA A 103 -2.10 -9.16 -6.36
C ALA A 103 -2.40 -7.65 -6.30
N CYS A 104 -2.06 -7.07 -5.16
CA CYS A 104 -2.26 -5.67 -4.83
C CYS A 104 -0.94 -5.02 -4.38
N VAL A 105 -0.85 -3.71 -4.57
CA VAL A 105 0.07 -2.84 -3.83
C VAL A 105 -0.76 -2.02 -2.85
N THR A 106 -0.44 -2.14 -1.56
CA THR A 106 -0.99 -1.28 -0.51
C THR A 106 0.08 -0.30 -0.10
N ALA A 107 -0.26 0.99 -0.06
CA ALA A 107 0.66 2.00 0.43
C ALA A 107 -0.04 3.05 1.28
N PHE A 108 0.76 3.78 2.04
CA PHE A 108 0.26 4.91 2.81
C PHE A 108 1.32 5.99 2.92
N VAL A 109 0.87 7.23 3.07
CA VAL A 109 1.69 8.37 3.45
C VAL A 109 0.95 9.17 4.52
N GLN A 110 1.64 9.45 5.62
CA GLN A 110 1.11 10.20 6.75
C GLN A 110 2.23 11.05 7.35
N LYS A 111 1.87 11.99 8.23
CA LYS A 111 2.83 12.93 8.82
C LYS A 111 4.07 12.24 9.43
N SER A 112 3.86 11.12 10.12
CA SER A 112 4.92 10.40 10.84
C SER A 112 5.85 9.60 9.92
N ASN A 113 5.34 9.04 8.82
CA ASN A 113 6.07 8.12 7.94
C ASN A 113 5.25 7.79 6.68
N TYR A 114 5.87 7.05 5.76
CA TYR A 114 5.21 6.43 4.61
C TYR A 114 5.57 4.94 4.56
N GLY A 115 4.86 4.16 3.74
CA GLY A 115 5.15 2.75 3.52
C GLY A 115 4.48 2.21 2.27
N VAL A 116 5.09 1.20 1.66
CA VAL A 116 4.59 0.48 0.48
C VAL A 116 4.77 -1.01 0.71
N HIS A 117 3.74 -1.78 0.42
CA HIS A 117 3.70 -3.22 0.62
C HIS A 117 2.99 -3.89 -0.55
N THR A 118 3.43 -5.10 -0.90
CA THR A 118 2.73 -5.97 -1.84
C THR A 118 2.02 -7.06 -1.07
N ASN A 119 0.80 -7.37 -1.50
CA ASN A 119 -0.01 -8.37 -0.83
C ASN A 119 -1.13 -8.86 -1.74
N GLY A 120 -1.67 -10.05 -1.51
CA GLY A 120 -2.91 -10.44 -2.16
C GLY A 120 -4.11 -9.62 -1.66
N PRO A 121 -5.26 -9.67 -2.35
CA PRO A 121 -6.45 -8.97 -1.91
C PRO A 121 -6.95 -9.52 -0.57
N TYR A 122 -7.46 -8.63 0.27
CA TYR A 122 -8.26 -8.95 1.44
C TYR A 122 -9.71 -9.24 1.00
N LEU A 123 -10.36 -10.20 1.66
CA LEU A 123 -11.70 -10.66 1.29
C LEU A 123 -12.77 -9.54 1.32
N GLU A 124 -12.68 -8.63 2.29
CA GLU A 124 -13.70 -7.59 2.51
C GLU A 124 -13.31 -6.23 1.91
N THR A 125 -12.01 -5.93 1.86
CA THR A 125 -11.50 -4.58 1.58
C THR A 125 -10.65 -4.50 0.31
N GLY A 126 -10.55 -5.60 -0.44
CA GLY A 126 -9.78 -5.65 -1.69
C GLY A 126 -8.30 -5.35 -1.43
N CYS A 127 -7.75 -4.32 -2.06
CA CYS A 127 -6.35 -3.94 -1.87
C CYS A 127 -6.07 -3.10 -0.61
N PHE A 128 -7.05 -2.84 0.26
CA PHE A 128 -6.80 -2.09 1.50
C PHE A 128 -6.71 -3.05 2.68
N GLU A 129 -5.68 -2.89 3.52
CA GLU A 129 -5.62 -3.62 4.79
C GLU A 129 -6.84 -3.25 5.66
N PRO A 130 -7.61 -4.23 6.17
CA PRO A 130 -8.77 -3.95 7.01
C PRO A 130 -8.35 -3.21 8.30
N PRO A 131 -9.13 -2.22 8.75
CA PRO A 131 -8.76 -1.36 9.88
C PRO A 131 -8.65 -2.09 11.23
N TYR A 132 -9.24 -3.28 11.35
CA TYR A 132 -9.32 -4.06 12.58
C TYR A 132 -8.91 -5.52 12.34
N GLY A 133 -8.04 -6.01 13.21
CA GLY A 133 -8.05 -7.42 13.58
C GLY A 133 -8.95 -7.60 14.77
N HIS A 134 -9.95 -8.46 14.63
CA HIS A 134 -10.71 -8.94 15.77
C HIS A 134 -9.90 -9.98 16.56
#